data_AF-A0A2N9Y5D5-F1
#
_entry.id   AF-A0A2N9Y5D5-F1
#
_cell.length_a   1.000
_cell.length_b   1.000
_cell.length_c   1.000
_cell.angle_alpha   90.00
_cell.angle_beta   90.00
_cell.angle_gamma   90.00
#
_symmetry.space_group_name_H-M   'P 1'
#
loop_
_entity.id
_entity.type
_entity.pdbx_description
1 polymer ?
#
loop_
_entity_poly.entity_id
_entity_poly.type
_entity_poly.pdbx_seq_one_letter_code
_entity_poly.pdbx_strand_id
1 'polypeptide(L)'
;MNKQKFNGKEYIINIINKLCFLLVMFVILYFPLKFAKHHLFDLSYQEILEFTWRPDSCESHSGEPKLKCSCEYGMIEPDDENFKITKDGYLHWKDQLVGKVVLIEKPSFFTTGEILTGGYMKIIDSKTGDICYYDSVI
;
A
#
# COMPACT_ATOMS: atom_id res chain seq x y z
N MET A 1 52.40 23.88 32.18
CA MET A 1 51.22 24.11 31.31
C MET A 1 51.17 23.02 30.26
N ASN A 2 50.35 21.98 30.45
CA ASN A 2 50.10 20.96 29.43
C ASN A 2 49.01 21.46 28.48
N LYS A 3 49.37 21.90 27.27
CA LYS A 3 48.42 22.14 26.20
C LYS A 3 48.07 20.78 25.59
N GLN A 4 46.94 20.20 25.97
CA GLN A 4 46.33 19.10 25.22
C GLN A 4 46.02 19.61 23.81
N LYS A 5 46.78 19.12 22.82
CA LYS A 5 46.49 19.32 21.40
C LYS A 5 45.21 18.56 21.09
N PHE A 6 44.10 19.26 21.00
CA PHE A 6 42.83 18.68 20.57
C PHE A 6 42.94 18.35 19.09
N ASN A 7 42.96 17.05 18.76
CA ASN A 7 43.21 16.55 17.43
C ASN A 7 41.88 16.56 16.64
N GLY A 8 41.49 17.73 16.09
CA GLY A 8 40.16 17.95 15.50
C GLY A 8 39.76 16.94 14.41
N LYS A 9 40.73 16.29 13.76
CA LYS A 9 40.49 15.24 12.77
C LYS A 9 39.92 13.95 13.39
N GLU A 10 40.41 13.53 14.56
CA GLU A 10 39.86 12.39 15.31
C GLU A 10 38.43 12.66 15.78
N TYR A 11 38.17 13.90 16.20
CA TYR A 11 36.84 14.30 16.66
C TYR A 11 35.80 14.25 15.53
N ILE A 12 36.15 14.73 14.34
CA ILE A 12 35.29 14.67 13.14
C ILE A 12 35.02 13.22 12.72
N ILE A 13 36.06 12.37 12.70
CA ILE A 13 35.91 10.95 12.37
C ILE A 13 34.95 10.25 13.34
N ASN A 14 35.03 10.56 14.63
CA ASN A 14 34.14 9.98 15.63
C ASN A 14 32.67 10.40 15.44
N ILE A 15 32.43 11.65 15.03
CA ILE A 15 31.08 12.14 14.72
C ILE A 15 30.51 11.43 13.49
N ILE A 16 31.30 11.30 12.43
CA ILE A 16 30.89 10.60 11.20
C ILE A 16 30.54 9.14 11.50
N ASN A 17 31.38 8.44 12.28
CA ASN A 17 31.10 7.06 12.66
C ASN A 17 29.80 6.93 13.47
N LYS A 18 29.51 7.85 14.39
CA LYS A 18 28.24 7.86 15.13
C LYS A 18 27.04 8.13 14.22
N LEU A 19 27.15 9.04 13.26
CA LEU A 19 26.10 9.33 12.28
C LEU A 19 25.86 8.14 11.35
N CYS A 20 26.91 7.50 10.83
CA CYS A 20 26.79 6.29 10.03
C CYS A 20 26.16 5.16 10.84
N PHE A 21 26.55 4.98 12.10
CA PHE A 21 25.96 3.98 12.97
C PHE A 21 24.46 4.24 13.19
N LEU A 22 24.06 5.49 13.43
CA LEU A 22 22.66 5.88 13.55
C LEU A 22 21.87 5.62 12.26
N LEU A 23 22.44 5.95 11.09
CA LEU A 23 21.84 5.66 9.78
C LEU A 23 21.66 4.16 9.56
N VAL A 24 22.68 3.37 9.84
CA VAL A 24 22.64 1.91 9.72
C VAL A 24 21.60 1.33 10.68
N MET A 25 21.54 1.80 11.93
CA MET A 25 20.51 1.40 12.88
C MET A 25 19.11 1.79 12.40
N PHE A 26 18.94 2.95 11.77
CA PHE A 26 17.66 3.37 11.21
C PHE A 26 17.22 2.45 10.06
N VAL A 27 18.13 2.10 9.16
CA VAL A 27 17.85 1.16 8.07
C VAL A 27 17.55 -0.24 8.61
N ILE A 28 18.36 -0.74 9.55
CA ILE A 28 18.20 -2.08 10.15
C ILE A 28 16.95 -2.17 11.01
N LEU A 29 16.46 -1.09 11.61
CA LEU A 29 15.22 -1.13 12.39
C LEU A 29 14.00 -0.87 11.52
N TYR A 30 14.04 0.17 10.69
CA TYR A 30 12.87 0.65 9.96
C TYR A 30 12.41 -0.31 8.85
N PHE A 31 13.34 -0.83 8.04
CA PHE A 31 12.99 -1.74 6.94
C PHE A 31 12.36 -3.06 7.43
N PRO A 32 12.95 -3.80 8.38
CA PRO A 32 12.33 -5.02 8.86
C PRO A 32 11.08 -4.76 9.68
N LEU A 33 10.92 -3.60 10.33
CA LEU A 33 9.62 -3.23 10.94
C LEU A 33 8.53 -3.04 9.89
N LYS A 34 8.81 -2.36 8.77
CA LYS A 34 7.85 -2.19 7.67
C LYS A 34 7.53 -3.54 7.01
N PHE A 35 8.56 -4.37 6.78
CA PHE A 35 8.41 -5.72 6.24
C PHE A 35 7.61 -6.63 7.17
N ALA A 36 7.94 -6.66 8.45
CA ALA A 36 7.22 -7.43 9.46
C ALA A 36 5.78 -6.95 9.58
N LYS A 37 5.52 -5.63 9.52
CA LYS A 37 4.16 -5.10 9.53
C LYS A 37 3.34 -5.64 8.35
N HIS A 38 3.90 -5.60 7.15
CA HIS A 38 3.21 -6.06 5.94
C HIS A 38 2.94 -7.58 5.93
N HIS A 39 3.89 -8.40 6.42
CA HIS A 39 3.76 -9.86 6.39
C HIS A 39 3.08 -10.46 7.63
N LEU A 40 3.15 -9.79 8.79
CA LEU A 40 2.57 -10.31 10.04
C LEU A 40 1.17 -9.75 10.33
N PHE A 41 0.76 -8.65 9.69
CA PHE A 41 -0.54 -8.03 9.91
C PHE A 41 -1.38 -8.00 8.64
N ASP A 42 -2.69 -7.95 8.83
CA ASP A 42 -3.62 -7.64 7.74
C ASP A 42 -3.40 -6.22 7.26
N LEU A 43 -3.31 -6.06 5.94
CA LEU A 43 -3.31 -4.76 5.29
C LEU A 43 -4.53 -4.02 5.81
N SER A 44 -4.31 -2.89 6.44
CA SER A 44 -5.41 -2.01 6.78
C SER A 44 -6.08 -1.55 5.49
N TYR A 45 -7.38 -1.31 5.55
CA TYR A 45 -8.13 -0.78 4.41
C TYR A 45 -7.52 0.51 3.82
N GLN A 46 -6.78 1.27 4.61
CA GLN A 46 -6.08 2.48 4.16
C GLN A 46 -4.84 2.13 3.32
N GLU A 47 -4.13 1.07 3.67
CA GLU A 47 -2.94 0.61 2.94
C GLU A 47 -3.30 -0.06 1.60
N ILE A 48 -4.58 -0.43 1.37
CA ILE A 48 -5.04 -0.93 0.06
C ILE A 48 -4.82 0.13 -1.02
N LEU A 49 -5.04 1.41 -0.73
CA LEU A 49 -4.84 2.50 -1.70
C LEU A 49 -3.36 2.86 -1.93
N GLU A 50 -2.41 2.22 -1.25
CA GLU A 50 -0.97 2.39 -1.54
C GLU A 50 -0.54 1.62 -2.81
N PHE A 51 -1.44 0.83 -3.39
CA PHE A 51 -1.19 0.02 -4.59
C PHE A 51 -2.06 0.48 -5.77
N THR A 52 -1.54 0.28 -6.98
CA THR A 52 -2.32 0.45 -8.20
C THR A 52 -3.21 -0.76 -8.40
N TRP A 53 -4.51 -0.52 -8.63
CA TRP A 53 -5.48 -1.58 -8.91
C TRP A 53 -6.07 -1.43 -10.29
N ARG A 54 -5.96 -2.49 -11.10
CA ARG A 54 -6.49 -2.57 -12.45
C ARG A 54 -7.80 -3.37 -12.43
N PRO A 55 -8.86 -2.90 -13.10
CA PRO A 55 -10.06 -3.70 -13.32
C PRO A 55 -9.73 -5.04 -13.99
N ASP A 56 -10.35 -6.12 -13.52
CA ASP A 56 -10.21 -7.46 -14.08
C ASP A 56 -11.54 -7.94 -14.68
N SER A 57 -12.52 -8.19 -13.82
CA SER A 57 -13.81 -8.77 -14.20
C SER A 57 -14.95 -8.18 -13.38
N CYS A 58 -16.18 -8.48 -13.78
CA CYS A 58 -17.34 -8.08 -12.99
C CYS A 58 -18.50 -9.07 -13.05
N GLU A 59 -19.24 -9.13 -11.95
CA GLU A 59 -20.44 -9.94 -11.77
C GLU A 59 -21.61 -9.10 -11.26
N SER A 60 -22.83 -9.54 -11.57
CA SER A 60 -24.05 -9.03 -10.95
C SER A 60 -24.15 -9.49 -9.49
N HIS A 61 -25.12 -8.95 -8.75
CA HIS A 61 -25.45 -9.44 -7.41
C HIS A 61 -25.80 -10.94 -7.36
N SER A 62 -26.30 -11.53 -8.46
CA SER A 62 -26.59 -12.97 -8.55
C SER A 62 -25.36 -13.83 -8.88
N GLY A 63 -24.18 -13.21 -9.05
CA GLY A 63 -22.94 -13.90 -9.45
C GLY A 63 -22.86 -14.20 -10.94
N GLU A 64 -23.74 -13.61 -11.76
CA GLU A 64 -23.68 -13.77 -13.21
C GLU A 64 -22.66 -12.80 -13.81
N PRO A 65 -21.80 -13.23 -14.74
CA PRO A 65 -20.84 -12.35 -15.39
C PRO A 65 -21.53 -11.17 -16.08
N LYS A 66 -21.02 -9.95 -15.85
CA LYS A 66 -21.48 -8.73 -16.53
C LYS A 66 -20.34 -8.10 -17.32
N LEU A 67 -20.67 -7.61 -18.51
CA LEU A 67 -19.72 -6.92 -19.38
C LEU A 67 -19.39 -5.51 -18.87
N LYS A 68 -20.25 -4.92 -18.04
CA LYS A 68 -20.06 -3.61 -17.43
C LYS A 68 -20.81 -3.52 -16.11
N CYS A 69 -20.17 -2.94 -15.11
CA CYS A 69 -20.76 -2.77 -13.79
C CYS A 69 -20.74 -1.33 -13.31
N SER A 70 -21.59 -1.04 -12.33
CA SER A 70 -21.72 0.29 -11.75
C SER A 70 -20.49 0.73 -10.97
N CYS A 71 -19.72 -0.22 -10.42
CA CYS A 71 -18.52 0.01 -9.62
C CYS A 71 -17.21 0.01 -10.43
N GLU A 72 -17.27 0.04 -11.76
CA GLU A 72 -16.08 -0.01 -12.62
C GLU A 72 -15.53 1.40 -12.87
N TYR A 73 -14.59 1.83 -12.03
CA TYR A 73 -14.02 3.19 -12.07
C TYR A 73 -12.70 3.31 -12.87
N GLY A 74 -12.34 2.28 -13.64
CA GLY A 74 -11.02 2.22 -14.27
C GLY A 74 -9.91 1.89 -13.27
N MET A 75 -8.67 2.27 -13.57
CA MET A 75 -7.55 2.09 -12.64
C MET A 75 -7.72 2.96 -11.40
N ILE A 76 -7.43 2.37 -10.23
CA ILE A 76 -7.34 3.07 -8.96
C ILE A 76 -5.85 3.21 -8.67
N GLU A 77 -5.31 4.41 -8.87
CA GLU A 77 -3.89 4.68 -8.67
C GLU A 77 -3.59 5.08 -7.22
N PRO A 78 -2.36 4.84 -6.74
CA PRO A 78 -1.88 5.45 -5.52
C PRO A 78 -2.00 6.97 -5.64
N ASP A 79 -2.33 7.63 -4.52
CA ASP A 79 -2.46 9.10 -4.42
C ASP A 79 -3.63 9.74 -5.19
N ASP A 80 -4.56 8.96 -5.77
CA ASP A 80 -5.80 9.53 -6.31
C ASP A 80 -6.72 10.02 -5.18
N GLU A 81 -6.72 11.34 -4.95
CA GLU A 81 -7.53 12.01 -3.94
C GLU A 81 -9.05 11.82 -4.11
N ASN A 82 -9.51 11.37 -5.28
CA ASN A 82 -10.91 11.04 -5.49
C ASN A 82 -11.32 9.79 -4.71
N PHE A 83 -10.39 8.86 -4.44
CA PHE A 83 -10.68 7.62 -3.74
C PHE A 83 -10.30 7.70 -2.27
N LYS A 84 -11.21 7.20 -1.43
CA LYS A 84 -10.97 7.08 0.01
C LYS A 84 -11.60 5.81 0.53
N ILE A 85 -10.85 5.02 1.28
CA ILE A 85 -11.38 3.85 2.00
C ILE A 85 -11.41 4.15 3.49
N THR A 86 -12.58 3.96 4.11
CA THR A 86 -12.72 4.07 5.57
C THR A 86 -12.07 2.89 6.28
N LYS A 87 -11.89 3.00 7.60
CA LYS A 87 -11.32 1.89 8.40
C LYS A 87 -12.16 0.61 8.36
N ASP A 88 -13.45 0.72 8.03
CA ASP A 88 -14.38 -0.40 7.93
C ASP A 88 -14.50 -0.96 6.49
N GLY A 89 -13.70 -0.43 5.56
CA GLY A 89 -13.63 -0.88 4.17
C GLY A 89 -14.65 -0.24 3.23
N TYR A 90 -15.32 0.84 3.62
CA TYR A 90 -16.21 1.56 2.71
C TYR A 90 -15.43 2.45 1.77
N LEU A 91 -15.61 2.25 0.47
CA LEU A 91 -14.99 3.05 -0.59
C LEU A 91 -15.88 4.25 -0.92
N HIS A 92 -15.25 5.42 -0.95
CA HIS A 92 -15.83 6.65 -1.44
C HIS A 92 -15.12 7.10 -2.72
N TRP A 93 -15.90 7.62 -3.68
CA TRP A 93 -15.40 8.34 -4.85
C TRP A 93 -15.99 9.75 -4.85
N LYS A 94 -15.15 10.79 -4.84
CA LYS A 94 -15.57 12.20 -4.73
C LYS A 94 -16.61 12.42 -3.61
N ASP A 95 -16.27 11.93 -2.42
CA ASP A 95 -17.09 11.91 -1.20
C ASP A 95 -18.36 11.04 -1.23
N GLN A 96 -18.73 10.45 -2.37
CA GLN A 96 -19.90 9.58 -2.47
C GLN A 96 -19.56 8.15 -2.10
N LEU A 97 -20.37 7.53 -1.25
CA LEU A 97 -20.26 6.10 -0.95
C LEU A 97 -20.51 5.30 -2.23
N VAL A 98 -19.49 4.57 -2.66
CA VAL A 98 -19.52 3.67 -3.81
C VAL A 98 -19.98 2.30 -3.35
N GLY A 99 -19.28 1.75 -2.37
CA GLY A 99 -19.39 0.34 -2.05
C GLY A 99 -18.48 -0.09 -0.92
N LYS A 100 -18.35 -1.40 -0.75
CA LYS A 100 -17.45 -1.99 0.23
C LYS A 100 -16.33 -2.75 -0.46
N VAL A 101 -15.10 -2.43 -0.10
CA VAL A 101 -13.89 -3.14 -0.53
C VAL A 101 -13.73 -4.39 0.31
N VAL A 102 -13.40 -5.48 -0.36
CA VAL A 102 -13.00 -6.74 0.26
C VAL A 102 -11.70 -7.16 -0.38
N LEU A 103 -10.63 -7.12 0.41
CA LEU A 103 -9.33 -7.65 0.00
C LEU A 103 -9.41 -9.18 0.04
N ILE A 104 -9.15 -9.83 -1.09
CA ILE A 104 -9.16 -11.28 -1.23
C ILE A 104 -7.73 -11.80 -1.04
N GLU A 105 -6.79 -11.18 -1.73
CA GLU A 105 -5.36 -11.50 -1.68
C GLU A 105 -4.54 -10.22 -1.57
N LYS A 106 -3.50 -10.26 -0.71
CA LYS A 106 -2.66 -9.09 -0.45
C LYS A 106 -1.62 -8.94 -1.57
N PRO A 107 -1.40 -7.72 -2.10
CA PRO A 107 -0.30 -7.46 -3.01
C PRO A 107 1.06 -7.75 -2.35
N SER A 108 1.99 -8.31 -3.11
CA SER A 108 3.41 -8.39 -2.75
C SER A 108 4.14 -7.12 -3.17
N PHE A 109 4.93 -6.54 -2.27
CA PHE A 109 5.86 -5.46 -2.62
C PHE A 109 7.06 -5.93 -3.45
N PHE A 110 7.31 -7.24 -3.50
CA PHE A 110 8.41 -7.83 -4.26
C PHE A 110 7.84 -8.54 -5.47
N THR A 111 8.12 -8.01 -6.65
CA THR A 111 7.78 -8.68 -7.91
C THR A 111 9.01 -9.36 -8.48
N THR A 112 8.82 -10.58 -8.99
CA THR A 112 9.88 -11.35 -9.66
C THR A 112 9.95 -11.02 -11.16
N GLY A 113 9.71 -9.76 -11.53
CA GLY A 113 9.71 -9.28 -12.92
C GLY A 113 8.35 -9.30 -13.62
N GLU A 114 7.26 -9.57 -12.90
CA GLU A 114 5.89 -9.49 -13.42
C GLU A 114 5.23 -8.14 -13.11
N ILE A 115 4.32 -7.68 -13.97
CA ILE A 115 3.55 -6.44 -13.77
C ILE A 115 2.54 -6.61 -12.63
N LEU A 116 2.03 -7.82 -12.43
CA LEU A 116 1.11 -8.15 -11.36
C LEU A 116 1.87 -8.28 -10.04
N THR A 117 1.34 -7.67 -8.99
CA THR A 117 1.89 -7.82 -7.62
C THR A 117 1.21 -8.98 -6.86
N GLY A 118 0.24 -9.66 -7.49
CA GLY A 118 -0.45 -10.83 -6.95
C GLY A 118 -1.58 -10.53 -5.97
N GLY A 119 -1.89 -9.25 -5.73
CA GLY A 119 -3.03 -8.86 -4.92
C GLY A 119 -4.32 -8.89 -5.71
N TYR A 120 -5.40 -9.22 -5.03
CA TYR A 120 -6.72 -9.34 -5.61
C TYR A 120 -7.75 -8.77 -4.64
N MET A 121 -8.63 -7.92 -5.14
CA MET A 121 -9.72 -7.35 -4.34
C MET A 121 -11.02 -7.31 -5.14
N LYS A 122 -12.11 -7.13 -4.41
CA LYS A 122 -13.41 -6.82 -5.01
C LYS A 122 -14.06 -5.61 -4.34
N ILE A 123 -14.85 -4.90 -5.14
CA ILE A 123 -15.72 -3.82 -4.69
C ILE A 123 -17.15 -4.29 -4.88
N ILE A 124 -17.92 -4.29 -3.79
CA ILE A 124 -19.36 -4.57 -3.83
C ILE A 124 -20.08 -3.24 -3.86
N ASP A 125 -20.74 -2.92 -4.97
CA ASP A 125 -21.50 -1.69 -5.16
C ASP A 125 -22.63 -1.57 -4.13
N SER A 126 -22.70 -0.43 -3.44
CA SER A 126 -23.67 -0.20 -2.36
C SER A 126 -25.12 -0.07 -2.85
N LYS A 127 -25.34 0.26 -4.13
CA LYS A 127 -26.66 0.52 -4.71
C LYS A 127 -27.17 -0.68 -5.51
N THR A 128 -26.33 -1.27 -6.35
CA THR A 128 -26.72 -2.35 -7.26
C THR A 128 -26.35 -3.73 -6.73
N GLY A 129 -25.37 -3.81 -5.81
CA GLY A 129 -24.81 -5.09 -5.37
C GLY A 129 -23.94 -5.77 -6.42
N ASP A 130 -23.63 -5.11 -7.55
CA ASP A 130 -22.65 -5.58 -8.52
C ASP A 130 -21.27 -5.75 -7.84
N ILE A 131 -20.48 -6.70 -8.32
CA ILE A 131 -19.17 -7.05 -7.77
C ILE A 131 -18.10 -6.81 -8.83
N CYS A 132 -17.29 -5.77 -8.64
CA CYS A 132 -16.16 -5.46 -9.53
C CYS A 132 -14.87 -6.02 -8.95
N TYR A 133 -14.15 -6.83 -9.73
CA TYR A 133 -12.88 -7.44 -9.34
C TYR A 133 -11.70 -6.66 -9.89
N TYR A 134 -10.61 -6.65 -9.11
CA TYR A 134 -9.41 -5.86 -9.36
C TYR A 134 -8.15 -6.64 -9.01
N ASP A 135 -7.17 -6.58 -9.92
CA ASP A 135 -5.82 -7.07 -9.70
C ASP A 135 -4.89 -5.91 -9.32
N SER A 136 -3.95 -6.15 -8.42
CA SER A 136 -2.92 -5.16 -8.12
C SER A 136 -1.74 -5.24 -9.09
N VAL A 137 -1.22 -4.08 -9.47
CA VAL A 137 -0.09 -3.93 -10.41
C VAL A 137 0.98 -2.99 -9.84
N ILE A 138 2.18 -3.02 -10.43
CA ILE A 138 3.27 -2.06 -10.14
C ILE A 138 3.00 -0.73 -10.84
#